data_AF-A0A4R4N460-F1
#
_entry.id   AF-A0A4R4N460-F1
#
_cell.length_a   1.000
_cell.length_b   1.000
_cell.length_c   1.000
_cell.angle_alpha   90.00
_cell.angle_beta   90.00
_cell.angle_gamma   90.00
#
_symmetry.space_group_name_H-M   'P 1'
#
loop_
_entity.id
_entity.type
_entity.pdbx_description
1 polymer ?
#
loop_
_entity_poly.entity_id
_entity_poly.type
_entity_poly.pdbx_seq_one_letter_code
_entity_poly.pdbx_strand_id
1 'polypeptide(L)'
;MNTPPNPELDALREWLRFAVPLRSAELLQQHTPGQLATVLPELARSAGVQLGHNGDALIFTPRTSRQRARTATAAADLATGLAAAALMAGPAGINVLGLHFAPEPPN
;
A
#
# COMPACT_ATOMS: atom_id res chain seq x y z
N MET A 1 8.48 -5.56 26.55
CA MET A 1 7.28 -4.70 26.68
C MET A 1 6.24 -5.23 25.72
N ASN A 2 5.14 -5.80 26.21
CA ASN A 2 4.03 -6.24 25.35
C ASN A 2 3.22 -4.99 24.98
N THR A 3 3.21 -4.64 23.70
CA THR A 3 2.32 -3.61 23.17
C THR A 3 0.87 -4.04 23.43
N PRO A 4 0.02 -3.20 24.02
CA PRO A 4 -1.39 -3.53 24.19
C PRO A 4 -2.02 -3.81 22.81
N PRO A 5 -2.96 -4.77 22.72
CA PRO A 5 -3.62 -5.11 21.45
C PRO A 5 -4.30 -3.87 20.87
N ASN A 6 -3.99 -3.56 19.61
CA ASN A 6 -4.60 -2.46 18.88
C ASN A 6 -5.39 -3.05 17.70
N PRO A 7 -6.70 -3.27 17.85
CA PRO A 7 -7.50 -3.99 16.86
C PRO A 7 -7.57 -3.27 15.51
N GLU A 8 -7.48 -1.93 15.50
CA GLU A 8 -7.49 -1.14 14.26
C GLU A 8 -6.19 -1.32 13.47
N LEU A 9 -5.05 -1.33 14.20
CA LEU A 9 -3.76 -1.59 13.60
C LEU A 9 -3.65 -3.03 13.09
N ASP A 10 -4.23 -3.99 13.80
CA ASP A 10 -4.26 -5.39 13.38
C ASP A 10 -5.14 -5.60 12.15
N ALA A 11 -6.31 -4.95 12.08
CA ALA A 11 -7.16 -4.95 10.89
C ALA A 11 -6.46 -4.30 9.68
N LEU A 12 -5.74 -3.18 9.90
CA LEU A 12 -4.93 -2.55 8.84
C LEU A 12 -3.82 -3.49 8.35
N ARG A 13 -3.12 -4.17 9.26
CA ARG A 13 -2.08 -5.15 8.90
C ARG A 13 -2.68 -6.30 8.09
N GLU A 14 -3.82 -6.83 8.51
CA GLU A 14 -4.51 -7.90 7.80
C GLU A 14 -4.90 -7.47 6.38
N TRP A 15 -5.48 -6.28 6.24
CA TRP A 15 -5.80 -5.72 4.93
C TRP A 15 -4.55 -5.53 4.05
N LEU A 16 -3.46 -5.00 4.60
CA LEU A 16 -2.21 -4.80 3.87
C LEU A 16 -1.56 -6.11 3.41
N ARG A 17 -1.64 -7.18 4.22
CA ARG A 17 -1.15 -8.52 3.84
C ARG A 17 -1.80 -9.04 2.56
N PHE A 18 -3.06 -8.67 2.30
CA PHE A 18 -3.76 -9.06 1.10
C PHE A 18 -3.57 -8.04 -0.05
N ALA A 19 -3.73 -6.75 0.25
CA ALA A 19 -3.78 -5.70 -0.76
C ALA A 19 -2.43 -5.45 -1.46
N VAL A 20 -1.32 -5.46 -0.71
CA VAL A 20 0.00 -5.12 -1.27
C VAL A 20 0.51 -6.16 -2.27
N PRO A 21 0.46 -7.48 -1.99
CA PRO A 21 0.86 -8.49 -2.99
C PRO A 21 -0.03 -8.47 -4.23
N LEU A 22 -1.35 -8.36 -4.07
CA LEU A 22 -2.28 -8.28 -5.19
C LEU A 22 -1.97 -7.08 -6.07
N ARG A 23 -1.74 -5.91 -5.47
CA ARG A 23 -1.41 -4.70 -6.21
C ARG A 23 -0.04 -4.77 -6.90
N SER A 24 0.92 -5.45 -6.28
CA SER A 24 2.23 -5.71 -6.91
C SER A 24 2.08 -6.57 -8.16
N ALA A 25 1.29 -7.64 -8.10
CA ALA A 25 0.99 -8.47 -9.26
C ALA A 25 0.26 -7.69 -10.37
N GLU A 26 -0.72 -6.84 -10.03
CA GLU A 26 -1.39 -5.99 -11.00
C GLU A 26 -0.42 -5.03 -11.71
N LEU A 27 0.49 -4.38 -10.97
CA LEU A 27 1.49 -3.49 -11.56
C LEU A 27 2.43 -4.24 -12.51
N LEU A 28 2.87 -5.44 -12.14
CA LEU A 28 3.71 -6.29 -12.99
C LEU A 28 2.97 -6.77 -14.25
N GLN A 29 1.66 -7.01 -14.18
CA GLN A 29 0.85 -7.40 -15.34
C GLN A 29 0.54 -6.22 -16.28
N GLN A 30 0.39 -5.02 -15.73
CA GLN A 30 -0.02 -3.82 -16.49
C GLN A 30 1.15 -3.11 -17.18
N HIS A 31 2.38 -3.38 -16.76
CA HIS A 31 3.56 -2.63 -17.21
C HIS A 31 4.68 -3.56 -17.64
N THR A 32 5.33 -3.19 -18.74
CA THR A 32 6.59 -3.82 -19.15
C THR A 32 7.72 -3.47 -18.17
N PRO A 33 8.80 -4.27 -18.10
CA PRO A 33 9.95 -3.97 -17.25
C PRO A 33 10.53 -2.56 -17.44
N GLY A 34 10.60 -2.08 -18.69
CA GLY A 34 11.07 -0.73 -19.00
C GLY A 34 10.12 0.38 -18.54
N GLN A 35 8.81 0.13 -18.52
CA GLN A 35 7.81 1.08 -18.00
C GLN A 35 7.84 1.12 -16.46
N LEU A 36 8.03 -0.02 -15.80
CA LEU A 36 8.10 -0.10 -14.34
C LEU A 36 9.20 0.79 -13.76
N ALA A 37 10.37 0.87 -14.42
CA ALA A 37 11.47 1.73 -13.98
C ALA A 37 11.08 3.22 -13.89
N THR A 38 10.13 3.66 -14.72
CA THR A 38 9.65 5.05 -14.74
C THR A 38 8.43 5.24 -13.84
N VAL A 39 7.52 4.28 -13.82
CA VAL A 39 6.20 4.40 -13.16
C VAL A 39 6.29 4.16 -11.64
N LEU A 40 7.12 3.21 -11.18
CA LEU A 40 7.17 2.85 -9.75
C LEU A 40 7.62 4.01 -8.84
N PRO A 41 8.66 4.81 -9.18
CA PRO A 41 9.04 5.96 -8.37
C PRO A 41 7.93 7.01 -8.25
N GLU A 42 7.21 7.26 -9.35
CA GLU A 42 6.09 8.21 -9.38
C GLU A 42 4.92 7.72 -8.51
N LEU A 43 4.55 6.44 -8.64
CA LEU A 43 3.49 5.82 -7.83
C LEU A 43 3.84 5.86 -6.34
N ALA A 44 5.07 5.50 -5.96
CA ALA A 44 5.52 5.55 -4.57
C ALA A 44 5.46 6.99 -4.01
N ARG A 45 5.91 7.99 -4.79
CA ARG A 45 5.87 9.40 -4.38
C ARG A 45 4.44 9.92 -4.28
N SER A 46 3.61 9.66 -5.29
CA SER A 46 2.21 10.09 -5.36
C SER A 46 1.41 9.51 -4.19
N ALA A 47 1.58 8.22 -3.89
CA ALA A 47 0.94 7.57 -2.77
C ALA A 47 1.30 8.24 -1.43
N GLY A 48 2.58 8.59 -1.22
CA GLY A 48 3.00 9.33 -0.02
C GLY A 48 2.33 10.70 0.11
N VAL A 49 2.20 11.43 -1.00
CA VAL A 49 1.50 12.72 -1.05
C VAL A 49 0.00 12.55 -0.79
N GLN A 50 -0.65 11.57 -1.44
CA GLN A 50 -2.09 11.32 -1.28
C GLN A 50 -2.44 10.83 0.13
N LEU A 51 -1.57 10.03 0.75
CA LEU A 51 -1.73 9.63 2.14
C LEU A 51 -1.60 10.84 3.09
N GLY A 52 -0.71 11.78 2.81
CA GLY A 52 -0.63 13.03 3.56
C GLY A 52 -1.91 13.88 3.46
N HIS A 53 -2.56 13.88 2.28
CA HIS A 53 -3.78 14.65 2.04
C HIS A 53 -5.07 13.97 2.51
N ASN A 54 -5.11 12.64 2.50
CA ASN A 54 -6.32 11.84 2.76
C ASN A 54 -6.18 10.87 3.94
N GLY A 55 -5.05 10.89 4.66
CA GLY A 55 -4.78 9.98 5.77
C GLY A 55 -5.72 10.16 6.95
N ASP A 56 -6.25 11.37 7.13
CA ASP A 56 -7.32 11.67 8.08
C ASP A 56 -8.61 10.91 7.75
N ALA A 57 -8.90 10.67 6.46
CA ALA A 57 -10.07 9.91 6.02
C ALA A 57 -10.03 8.43 6.44
N LEU A 58 -8.86 7.90 6.82
CA LEU A 58 -8.72 6.55 7.38
C LEU A 58 -9.25 6.47 8.82
N ILE A 59 -9.35 7.60 9.54
CA ILE A 59 -9.67 7.67 10.97
C ILE A 59 -11.19 7.80 11.24
N PHE A 60 -11.99 8.35 10.32
CA PHE A 60 -13.38 8.72 10.63
C PHE A 60 -14.44 7.65 10.33
N THR A 61 -15.28 7.34 11.33
CA THR A 61 -16.61 6.69 11.24
C THR A 61 -17.62 7.51 12.05
N PRO A 62 -18.90 7.67 11.63
CA PRO A 62 -19.58 7.07 10.48
C PRO A 62 -19.39 7.85 9.17
N ARG A 63 -19.34 7.13 8.04
CA ARG A 63 -18.96 7.68 6.71
C ARG A 63 -20.18 7.89 5.81
N THR A 64 -20.40 9.14 5.40
CA THR A 64 -21.22 9.50 4.23
C THR A 64 -20.67 8.82 2.96
N SER A 65 -21.47 8.68 1.90
CA SER A 65 -21.03 8.08 0.62
C SER A 65 -19.74 8.72 0.08
N ARG A 66 -19.62 10.04 0.22
CA ARG A 66 -18.43 10.82 -0.17
C ARG A 66 -17.20 10.48 0.68
N GLN A 67 -17.36 10.30 1.99
CA GLN A 67 -16.27 9.91 2.88
C GLN A 67 -15.82 8.47 2.63
N ARG A 68 -16.74 7.55 2.33
CA ARG A 68 -16.39 6.17 1.96
C ARG A 68 -15.53 6.12 0.69
N ALA A 69 -15.90 6.90 -0.33
CA ALA A 69 -15.11 6.99 -1.55
C ALA A 69 -13.68 7.50 -1.27
N ARG A 70 -13.54 8.54 -0.45
CA ARG A 70 -12.22 9.07 -0.05
C ARG A 70 -11.39 8.05 0.72
N THR A 71 -11.98 7.33 1.67
CA THR A 71 -11.28 6.27 2.40
C THR A 71 -10.83 5.14 1.47
N ALA A 72 -11.68 4.72 0.53
CA ALA A 72 -11.33 3.70 -0.45
C ALA A 72 -10.17 4.15 -1.35
N THR A 73 -10.19 5.40 -1.82
CA THR A 73 -9.08 6.00 -2.58
C THR A 73 -7.80 6.04 -1.74
N ALA A 74 -7.85 6.54 -0.50
CA ALA A 74 -6.69 6.61 0.38
C ALA A 74 -6.09 5.23 0.68
N ALA A 75 -6.94 4.22 0.87
CA ALA A 75 -6.49 2.84 1.04
C ALA A 75 -5.82 2.33 -0.24
N ALA A 76 -6.45 2.48 -1.41
CA ALA A 76 -5.89 2.06 -2.69
C ALA A 76 -4.54 2.74 -2.99
N ASP A 77 -4.41 4.02 -2.69
CA ASP A 77 -3.17 4.78 -2.83
C ASP A 77 -2.09 4.23 -1.91
N LEU A 78 -2.41 3.95 -0.64
CA LEU A 78 -1.50 3.33 0.31
C LEU A 78 -0.97 1.98 -0.20
N ALA A 79 -1.86 1.07 -0.61
CA ALA A 79 -1.45 -0.23 -1.14
C ALA A 79 -0.61 -0.08 -2.41
N THR A 80 -0.96 0.85 -3.30
CA THR A 80 -0.22 1.11 -4.54
C THR A 80 1.19 1.63 -4.26
N GLY A 81 1.33 2.57 -3.32
CA GLY A 81 2.63 3.10 -2.93
C GLY A 81 3.53 2.04 -2.30
N LEU A 82 2.97 1.20 -1.43
CA LEU A 82 3.69 0.11 -0.78
C LEU A 82 4.10 -0.97 -1.77
N ALA A 83 3.21 -1.36 -2.68
CA ALA A 83 3.52 -2.28 -3.77
C ALA A 83 4.64 -1.73 -4.65
N ALA A 84 4.54 -0.45 -5.04
CA ALA A 84 5.57 0.18 -5.86
C ALA A 84 6.94 0.22 -5.15
N ALA A 85 6.95 0.58 -3.86
CA ALA A 85 8.16 0.60 -3.05
C ALA A 85 8.75 -0.81 -2.86
N ALA A 86 7.93 -1.84 -2.64
CA ALA A 86 8.39 -3.23 -2.55
C ALA A 86 9.01 -3.70 -3.87
N LEU A 87 8.38 -3.38 -5.01
CA LEU A 87 8.91 -3.70 -6.34
C LEU A 87 10.25 -2.99 -6.62
N MET A 88 10.38 -1.72 -6.23
CA MET A 88 11.64 -0.98 -6.36
C MET A 88 12.75 -1.54 -5.47
N ALA A 89 12.42 -2.00 -4.25
CA ALA A 89 13.38 -2.60 -3.34
C ALA A 89 13.86 -3.98 -3.80
N GLY A 90 13.13 -4.61 -4.75
CA GLY A 90 13.46 -5.92 -5.27
C GLY A 90 13.49 -6.98 -4.15
N PRO A 91 14.41 -7.96 -4.20
CA PRO A 91 14.46 -9.06 -3.22
C PRO A 91 14.65 -8.61 -1.77
N ALA A 92 15.17 -7.40 -1.54
CA ALA A 92 15.34 -6.86 -0.19
C ALA A 92 14.01 -6.47 0.46
N GLY A 93 12.98 -6.17 -0.35
CA GLY A 93 11.65 -5.77 0.11
C GLY A 93 11.63 -4.52 0.98
N ILE A 94 10.50 -4.28 1.63
CA ILE A 94 10.28 -3.20 2.59
C ILE A 94 9.61 -3.71 3.86
N ASN A 95 9.85 -3.03 4.98
CA ASN A 95 9.20 -3.34 6.26
C ASN A 95 8.23 -2.21 6.65
N VAL A 96 6.95 -2.53 6.83
CA VAL A 96 5.90 -1.56 7.13
C VAL A 96 4.97 -2.13 8.19
N LEU A 97 4.82 -1.42 9.32
CA LEU A 97 3.96 -1.81 10.45
C LEU A 97 4.24 -3.22 11.01
N GLY A 98 5.49 -3.71 10.85
CA GLY A 98 5.89 -5.06 11.24
C GLY A 98 5.58 -6.15 10.20
N LEU A 99 5.13 -5.76 9.01
CA LEU A 99 4.97 -6.64 7.85
C LEU A 99 6.15 -6.46 6.89
N HIS A 100 6.55 -7.55 6.25
CA HIS A 100 7.57 -7.55 5.20
C HIS A 100 6.91 -7.77 3.83
N PHE A 101 7.23 -6.92 2.86
CA PHE A 101 6.73 -7.02 1.49
C PHE A 101 7.90 -7.06 0.52
N ALA A 102 7.98 -8.13 -0.26
CA ALA A 102 8.94 -8.31 -1.34
C ALA A 102 8.22 -8.86 -2.58
N PRO A 103 8.70 -8.56 -3.80
CA PRO A 103 8.25 -9.26 -4.99
C PRO A 103 8.54 -10.76 -4.83
N GLU A 104 7.60 -11.62 -5.24
CA GLU A 104 7.93 -13.04 -5.37
C GLU A 104 9.06 -13.22 -6.40
N PRO A 105 10.02 -14.12 -6.13
CA PRO A 105 11.03 -14.44 -7.13
C PRO A 105 10.35 -15.03 -8.37
N PRO A 106 10.80 -14.68 -9.59
CA PRO A 106 10.29 -15.33 -10.79
C PRO A 106 10.64 -16.82 -10.73
N ASN A 107 9.62 -17.67 -10.86
CA ASN A 107 9.77 -19.11 -11.10
C ASN A 107 10.31 -19.39 -12.52
#